data_AF-A0A177HSF3-F1
#
_entry.id   AF-A0A177HSF3-F1
#
_cell.length_a   1.000
_cell.length_b   1.000
_cell.length_c   1.000
_cell.angle_alpha   90.00
_cell.angle_beta   90.00
_cell.angle_gamma   90.00
#
_symmetry.space_group_name_H-M   'P 1'
#
loop_
_entity.id
_entity.type
_entity.pdbx_description
1 polymer ?
#
loop_
_entity_poly.entity_id
_entity_poly.type
_entity_poly.pdbx_seq_one_letter_code
_entity_poly.pdbx_strand_id
1 'polypeptide(L)'
;MDTITLWHITPWEFAALAAAAALVGFSKTAVSGANTVSLAIFAAVLPARGSTGVLLPLLLVGDVLAVRTYRRHAHWPTLWRLFPAVIAGVLAGTLFLMWAGDGAVRTSIGAILLLMAAVTVWRRRTATEAAPEEVTTRAGRAKARSYGVLGGFTTMVANAGGPVMSMYLLSAGFRKLSFLGTSAWFFLIVNASKVPFSVGLGLIDGHSLLLDAALALFVIPGAYLGKIAVHRINQRLFERLVIAATVVGAVQLLLR
;
A
#
# COMPACT_ATOMS: atom_id res chain seq x y z
N MET A 1 -0.78 19.15 -24.71
CA MET A 1 -1.02 17.75 -25.06
C MET A 1 -1.65 17.12 -23.83
N ASP A 2 -2.93 16.75 -23.90
CA ASP A 2 -3.68 16.30 -22.74
C ASP A 2 -3.22 14.89 -22.34
N THR A 3 -2.97 14.66 -21.06
CA THR A 3 -2.56 13.35 -20.51
C THR A 3 -3.49 12.20 -20.93
N ILE A 4 -4.76 12.52 -21.20
CA ILE A 4 -5.81 11.66 -21.78
C ILE A 4 -5.37 11.04 -23.12
N THR A 5 -4.69 11.81 -23.98
CA THR A 5 -4.23 11.35 -25.30
C THR A 5 -2.95 10.51 -25.27
N LEU A 6 -2.11 10.66 -24.23
CA LEU A 6 -0.82 9.94 -24.14
C LEU A 6 -0.95 8.48 -23.69
N TRP A 7 -2.04 8.13 -23.00
CA TRP A 7 -2.29 6.78 -22.47
C TRP A 7 -3.56 6.11 -23.02
N HIS A 8 -4.25 6.72 -23.98
CA HIS A 8 -5.57 6.27 -24.45
C HIS A 8 -6.60 6.07 -23.32
N ILE A 9 -6.50 6.87 -22.25
CA ILE A 9 -7.37 6.78 -21.07
C ILE A 9 -8.59 7.66 -21.33
N THR A 10 -9.78 7.10 -21.20
CA THR A 10 -11.04 7.84 -21.29
C THR A 10 -11.20 8.83 -20.12
N PRO A 11 -11.99 9.91 -20.25
CA PRO A 11 -12.25 10.83 -19.14
C PRO A 11 -12.78 10.15 -17.87
N TRP A 12 -13.59 9.08 -18.04
CA TRP A 12 -14.09 8.26 -16.94
C TRP A 12 -12.98 7.49 -16.22
N GLU A 13 -12.07 6.87 -16.97
CA GLU A 13 -10.93 6.16 -16.40
C GLU A 13 -9.98 7.11 -15.68
N PHE A 14 -9.74 8.31 -16.22
CA PHE A 14 -8.97 9.33 -15.51
C PHE A 14 -9.66 9.76 -14.21
N ALA A 15 -10.97 9.97 -14.22
CA ALA A 15 -11.73 10.28 -13.01
C ALA A 15 -11.63 9.15 -11.96
N ALA A 16 -11.68 7.89 -12.40
CA ALA A 16 -11.48 6.73 -11.52
C ALA A 16 -10.07 6.72 -10.91
N LEU A 17 -9.02 6.97 -11.71
CA LEU A 17 -7.64 7.08 -11.24
C LEU A 17 -7.45 8.27 -10.28
N ALA A 18 -8.08 9.41 -10.55
CA ALA A 18 -8.05 10.59 -9.68
C ALA A 18 -8.72 10.32 -8.33
N ALA A 19 -9.89 9.65 -8.33
CA ALA A 19 -10.56 9.21 -7.12
C ALA A 19 -9.69 8.20 -6.33
N ALA A 20 -9.07 7.25 -7.02
CA ALA A 20 -8.13 6.32 -6.42
C ALA A 20 -6.88 7.03 -5.85
N ALA A 21 -6.32 8.03 -6.52
CA ALA A 21 -5.21 8.83 -6.02
C ALA A 21 -5.61 9.62 -4.75
N ALA A 22 -6.83 10.17 -4.70
CA ALA A 22 -7.35 10.77 -3.48
C ALA A 22 -7.49 9.75 -2.34
N LEU A 23 -7.94 8.52 -2.64
CA LEU A 23 -8.01 7.42 -1.66
C LEU A 23 -6.61 7.01 -1.16
N VAL A 24 -5.56 7.06 -1.99
CA VAL A 24 -4.17 6.86 -1.56
C VAL A 24 -3.80 7.87 -0.49
N GLY A 25 -4.00 9.17 -0.74
CA GLY A 25 -3.71 10.23 0.22
C GLY A 25 -4.52 10.08 1.51
N PHE A 26 -5.81 9.80 1.37
CA PHE A 26 -6.71 9.54 2.50
C PHE A 26 -6.22 8.35 3.36
N SER A 27 -5.79 7.27 2.71
CA SER A 27 -5.33 6.06 3.42
C SER A 27 -4.07 6.31 4.24
N LYS A 28 -3.16 7.15 3.75
CA LYS A 28 -1.90 7.50 4.43
C LYS A 28 -2.09 8.34 5.69
N THR A 29 -3.21 9.04 5.82
CA THR A 29 -3.47 9.99 6.92
C THR A 29 -4.58 9.56 7.89
N ALA A 30 -5.45 8.63 7.48
CA ALA A 30 -6.58 8.15 8.27
C ALA A 30 -6.53 6.63 8.57
N VAL A 31 -6.96 5.81 7.61
CA VAL A 31 -7.19 4.37 7.77
C VAL A 31 -6.40 3.60 6.69
N SER A 32 -5.52 2.69 7.12
CA SER A 32 -4.56 1.99 6.25
C SER A 32 -5.18 1.04 5.21
N GLY A 33 -6.48 0.75 5.31
CA GLY A 33 -7.19 -0.14 4.39
C GLY A 33 -7.62 0.50 3.08
N ALA A 34 -7.84 1.82 3.00
CA ALA A 34 -8.41 2.44 1.79
C ALA A 34 -7.50 2.30 0.55
N ASN A 35 -6.20 2.14 0.78
CA ASN A 35 -5.22 1.95 -0.29
C ASN A 35 -5.53 0.71 -1.15
N THR A 36 -6.04 -0.38 -0.58
CA THR A 36 -6.32 -1.62 -1.35
C THR A 36 -7.35 -1.42 -2.45
N VAL A 37 -8.32 -0.53 -2.24
CA VAL A 37 -9.29 -0.12 -3.26
C VAL A 37 -8.60 0.67 -4.37
N SER A 38 -7.67 1.55 -4.00
CA SER A 38 -6.89 2.34 -4.97
C SER A 38 -6.07 1.42 -5.87
N LEU A 39 -5.40 0.43 -5.27
CA LEU A 39 -4.65 -0.61 -5.99
C LEU A 39 -5.52 -1.35 -7.01
N ALA A 40 -6.71 -1.78 -6.59
CA ALA A 40 -7.63 -2.49 -7.48
C ALA A 40 -8.10 -1.63 -8.65
N ILE A 41 -8.44 -0.35 -8.41
CA ILE A 41 -8.85 0.58 -9.46
C ILE A 41 -7.71 0.80 -10.46
N PHE A 42 -6.50 1.06 -9.98
CA PHE A 42 -5.33 1.27 -10.86
C PHE A 42 -5.03 0.03 -11.71
N ALA A 43 -5.07 -1.18 -11.13
CA ALA A 43 -4.84 -2.42 -11.87
C ALA A 43 -6.01 -2.79 -12.81
N ALA A 44 -7.20 -2.22 -12.62
CA ALA A 44 -8.36 -2.44 -13.48
C ALA A 44 -8.38 -1.49 -14.70
N VAL A 45 -7.76 -0.32 -14.58
CA VAL A 45 -7.69 0.74 -15.60
C VAL A 45 -6.39 0.67 -16.40
N LEU A 46 -5.26 0.43 -15.73
CA LEU A 46 -3.94 0.36 -16.35
C LEU A 46 -3.48 -1.10 -16.46
N PRO A 47 -2.52 -1.42 -17.36
CA PRO A 47 -1.83 -2.70 -17.33
C PRO A 47 -1.34 -3.00 -15.91
N ALA A 48 -1.62 -4.20 -15.39
CA ALA A 48 -1.37 -4.56 -14.00
C ALA A 48 0.08 -4.31 -13.61
N ARG A 49 1.03 -4.66 -14.47
CA ARG A 49 2.46 -4.42 -14.27
C ARG A 49 2.78 -2.93 -14.22
N GLY A 50 2.28 -2.12 -15.16
CA GLY A 50 2.48 -0.67 -15.18
C GLY A 50 1.83 0.05 -13.99
N SER A 51 0.67 -0.41 -13.55
CA SER A 51 -0.05 0.15 -12.39
C SER A 51 0.79 0.17 -11.11
N THR A 52 1.69 -0.81 -10.94
CA THR A 52 2.58 -0.90 -9.79
C THR A 52 3.62 0.20 -9.76
N GLY A 53 4.08 0.66 -10.94
CA GLY A 53 5.02 1.75 -11.11
C GLY A 53 4.36 3.11 -10.93
N VAL A 54 3.23 3.36 -11.61
CA VAL A 54 2.44 4.60 -11.50
C VAL A 54 2.02 4.88 -10.05
N LEU A 55 1.60 3.86 -9.30
CA LEU A 55 1.23 4.05 -7.90
C LEU A 55 2.41 4.48 -7.02
N LEU A 56 3.66 4.15 -7.37
CA LEU A 56 4.80 4.35 -6.47
C LEU A 56 5.09 5.84 -6.21
N PRO A 57 5.18 6.74 -7.22
CA PRO A 57 5.30 8.18 -6.99
C PRO A 57 4.14 8.77 -6.19
N LEU A 58 2.90 8.36 -6.47
CA LEU A 58 1.72 8.82 -5.72
C LEU A 58 1.77 8.39 -4.25
N LEU A 59 2.22 7.17 -3.99
CA LEU A 59 2.45 6.66 -2.63
C LEU A 59 3.54 7.46 -1.92
N LEU A 60 4.63 7.82 -2.61
CA LEU A 60 5.70 8.67 -2.05
C LEU A 60 5.19 10.06 -1.66
N VAL A 61 4.34 10.69 -2.49
CA VAL A 61 3.69 11.96 -2.13
C VAL A 61 2.88 11.80 -0.85
N GLY A 62 2.05 10.75 -0.77
CA GLY A 62 1.27 10.45 0.43
C GLY A 62 2.14 10.12 1.66
N ASP A 63 3.26 9.42 1.47
CA ASP A 63 4.22 9.07 2.52
C ASP A 63 4.91 10.30 3.10
N VAL A 64 5.32 11.26 2.26
CA VAL A 64 5.89 12.53 2.71
C VAL A 64 4.88 13.30 3.57
N LEU A 65 3.61 13.35 3.17
CA LEU A 65 2.55 14.01 3.96
C LEU A 65 2.31 13.29 5.30
N ALA A 66 2.30 11.96 5.29
CA ALA A 66 2.15 11.16 6.52
C ALA A 66 3.32 11.36 7.48
N VAL A 67 4.57 11.33 6.97
CA VAL A 67 5.78 11.58 7.77
C VAL A 67 5.76 13.00 8.33
N ARG A 68 5.44 14.02 7.52
CA ARG A 68 5.30 15.40 8.00
C ARG A 68 4.32 15.51 9.18
N THR A 69 3.25 14.72 9.16
CA THR A 69 2.21 14.72 10.21
C THR A 69 2.63 13.94 11.46
N TYR A 70 3.25 12.77 11.31
CA TYR A 70 3.44 11.81 12.42
C TYR A 70 4.91 11.52 12.78
N ARG A 71 5.90 12.17 12.16
CA ARG A 71 7.34 11.87 12.30
C ARG A 71 7.85 11.73 13.73
N ARG A 72 7.29 12.49 14.69
CA ARG A 72 7.76 12.53 16.08
C ARG A 72 7.47 11.24 16.88
N HIS A 73 6.57 10.39 16.41
CA HIS A 73 6.11 9.21 17.16
C HIS A 73 6.74 7.90 16.68
N ALA A 74 7.74 7.97 15.79
CA ALA A 74 8.32 6.80 15.14
C ALA A 74 9.21 5.98 16.09
N HIS A 75 9.09 4.65 16.04
CA HIS A 75 9.94 3.73 16.79
C HIS A 75 11.03 3.12 15.90
N TRP A 76 12.15 3.82 15.79
CA TRP A 76 13.30 3.45 14.95
C TRP A 76 13.88 2.05 15.21
N PRO A 77 14.02 1.55 16.45
CA PRO A 77 14.57 0.23 16.69
C PRO A 77 13.78 -0.90 16.00
N THR A 78 12.46 -0.73 15.87
CA THR A 78 11.61 -1.69 15.16
C THR A 78 11.86 -1.64 13.67
N LEU A 79 12.02 -0.45 13.09
CA LEU A 79 12.31 -0.27 11.66
C LEU A 79 13.64 -0.92 11.26
N TRP A 80 14.71 -0.65 12.01
CA TRP A 80 16.03 -1.23 11.74
C TRP A 80 16.06 -2.75 11.80
N ARG A 81 15.26 -3.35 12.68
CA ARG A 81 15.12 -4.82 12.75
C ARG A 81 14.32 -5.40 11.61
N LEU A 82 13.38 -4.62 11.05
CA LEU A 82 12.47 -5.08 10.00
C LEU A 82 13.07 -4.92 8.61
N PHE A 83 13.82 -3.84 8.36
CA PHE A 83 14.33 -3.51 7.03
C PHE A 83 15.14 -4.61 6.34
N PRO A 84 16.03 -5.37 6.99
CA PRO A 84 16.75 -6.45 6.31
C PRO A 84 15.82 -7.50 5.70
N ALA A 85 14.76 -7.88 6.42
CA ALA A 85 13.76 -8.83 5.93
C ALA A 85 12.89 -8.21 4.83
N VAL A 86 12.56 -6.92 4.95
CA VAL A 86 11.77 -6.20 3.95
C VAL A 86 12.54 -6.04 2.65
N ILE A 87 13.82 -5.72 2.71
CA ILE A 87 14.70 -5.64 1.54
C ILE A 87 14.74 -7.00 0.85
N ALA A 88 14.89 -8.11 1.59
CA ALA A 88 14.82 -9.44 1.01
C ALA A 88 13.48 -9.70 0.29
N GLY A 89 12.36 -9.30 0.89
CA GLY A 89 11.04 -9.36 0.25
C GLY A 89 10.92 -8.49 -0.99
N VAL A 90 11.42 -7.25 -0.95
CA VAL A 90 11.43 -6.32 -2.10
C VAL A 90 12.26 -6.90 -3.23
N LEU A 91 13.46 -7.41 -2.96
CA LEU A 91 14.31 -8.05 -3.96
C LEU A 91 13.65 -9.29 -4.57
N ALA A 92 13.00 -10.11 -3.76
CA ALA A 92 12.22 -11.25 -4.26
C ALA A 92 11.05 -10.79 -5.16
N GLY A 93 10.36 -9.71 -4.78
CA GLY A 93 9.30 -9.12 -5.60
C GLY A 93 9.84 -8.49 -6.90
N THR A 94 11.01 -7.85 -6.86
CA THR A 94 11.70 -7.33 -8.05
C THR A 94 12.09 -8.47 -8.98
N LEU A 95 12.63 -9.56 -8.46
CA LEU A 95 12.95 -10.75 -9.25
C LEU A 95 11.70 -11.37 -9.87
N PHE A 96 10.59 -11.46 -9.12
CA PHE A 96 9.31 -11.87 -9.68
C PHE A 96 8.89 -10.95 -10.84
N LEU A 97 8.92 -9.63 -10.65
CA LEU A 97 8.53 -8.66 -11.67
C LEU A 97 9.46 -8.65 -12.89
N MET A 98 10.74 -9.01 -12.75
CA MET A 98 11.63 -9.14 -13.92
C MET A 98 11.10 -10.16 -14.93
N TRP A 99 10.49 -11.24 -14.47
CA TRP A 99 10.12 -12.40 -15.31
C TRP A 99 8.60 -12.52 -15.51
N ALA A 100 7.79 -11.94 -14.62
CA ALA A 100 6.34 -12.02 -14.66
C ALA A 100 5.75 -11.11 -15.74
N GLY A 101 5.03 -11.70 -16.70
CA GLY A 101 4.19 -10.95 -17.64
C GLY A 101 2.98 -10.29 -16.94
N ASP A 102 2.27 -9.42 -17.67
CA ASP A 102 1.15 -8.64 -17.10
C ASP A 102 0.07 -9.52 -16.46
N GLY A 103 -0.30 -10.63 -17.09
CA GLY A 103 -1.28 -11.59 -16.54
C GLY A 103 -0.82 -12.22 -15.22
N ALA A 104 0.46 -12.61 -15.10
CA ALA A 104 0.99 -13.16 -13.86
C ALA A 104 1.00 -12.11 -12.73
N VAL A 105 1.33 -10.86 -13.06
CA VAL A 105 1.27 -9.74 -12.09
C VAL A 105 -0.18 -9.47 -11.69
N ARG A 106 -1.11 -9.42 -12.65
CA ARG A 106 -2.54 -9.22 -12.41
C ARG A 106 -3.12 -10.26 -11.46
N THR A 107 -2.89 -11.54 -11.74
CA THR A 107 -3.32 -12.65 -10.88
C THR A 107 -2.69 -12.55 -9.49
N SER A 108 -1.41 -12.18 -9.41
CA SER A 108 -0.71 -12.00 -8.13
C SER A 108 -1.29 -10.86 -7.30
N ILE A 109 -1.60 -9.71 -7.93
CA ILE A 109 -2.26 -8.59 -7.27
C ILE A 109 -3.63 -9.04 -6.74
N GLY A 110 -4.45 -9.68 -7.57
CA GLY A 110 -5.77 -10.20 -7.16
C GLY A 110 -5.67 -11.17 -5.98
N ALA A 111 -4.75 -12.13 -6.04
CA ALA A 111 -4.52 -13.09 -4.96
C ALA A 111 -4.05 -12.41 -3.66
N ILE A 112 -3.13 -11.45 -3.76
CA ILE A 112 -2.66 -10.68 -2.59
C ILE A 112 -3.80 -9.87 -1.98
N LEU A 113 -4.62 -9.20 -2.80
CA LEU A 113 -5.76 -8.43 -2.31
C LEU A 113 -6.81 -9.31 -1.62
N LEU A 114 -7.14 -10.48 -2.18
CA LEU A 114 -8.02 -11.45 -1.53
C LEU A 114 -7.45 -11.99 -0.23
N LEU A 115 -6.16 -12.34 -0.21
CA LEU A 115 -5.47 -12.79 0.99
C LEU A 115 -5.56 -11.71 2.08
N MET A 116 -5.27 -10.46 1.74
CA MET A 116 -5.33 -9.35 2.68
C MET A 116 -6.77 -9.08 3.18
N ALA A 117 -7.77 -9.20 2.31
CA ALA A 117 -9.17 -9.10 2.70
C ALA A 117 -9.57 -10.23 3.66
N ALA A 118 -9.23 -11.48 3.34
CA ALA A 118 -9.51 -12.64 4.18
C ALA A 118 -8.84 -12.53 5.56
N VAL A 119 -7.57 -12.13 5.59
CA VAL A 119 -6.82 -11.89 6.82
C VAL A 119 -7.45 -10.78 7.67
N THR A 120 -7.91 -9.70 7.03
CA THR A 120 -8.60 -8.60 7.72
C THR A 120 -9.92 -9.06 8.35
N VAL A 121 -10.72 -9.85 7.62
CA VAL A 121 -11.96 -10.43 8.14
C VAL A 121 -11.70 -11.42 9.27
N TRP A 122 -10.70 -12.29 9.12
CA TRP A 122 -10.35 -13.27 10.15
C TRP A 122 -9.97 -12.59 11.45
N ARG A 123 -9.06 -11.62 11.41
CA ARG A 123 -8.64 -10.87 12.62
C ARG A 123 -9.78 -10.18 13.33
N ARG A 124 -10.81 -9.72 12.61
CA ARG A 124 -12.00 -9.13 13.23
C ARG A 124 -12.82 -10.15 14.02
N ARG A 125 -12.87 -11.40 13.54
CA ARG A 125 -13.59 -12.51 14.20
C ARG A 125 -12.80 -13.08 15.39
N THR A 126 -11.47 -13.09 15.29
CA THR A 126 -10.56 -13.60 16.32
C THR A 126 -9.91 -12.50 17.14
N ALA A 127 -10.54 -11.33 17.23
CA ALA A 127 -10.08 -10.20 18.03
C ALA A 127 -10.22 -10.50 19.54
N THR A 128 -9.51 -11.51 20.00
CA THR A 128 -9.09 -11.67 21.38
C THR A 128 -7.79 -10.88 21.51
N GLU A 129 -7.67 -10.08 22.57
CA GLU A 129 -6.47 -9.30 22.87
C GLU A 129 -5.26 -10.23 23.00
N ALA A 130 -4.54 -10.45 21.89
CA ALA A 130 -3.27 -11.15 21.93
C ALA A 130 -2.31 -10.27 22.73
N ALA A 131 -1.79 -10.79 23.84
CA ALA A 131 -0.84 -10.08 24.68
C ALA A 131 0.33 -9.55 23.83
N PRO A 132 0.79 -8.30 24.08
CA PRO A 132 1.95 -7.76 23.37
C PRO A 132 3.17 -8.66 23.63
N GLU A 133 3.63 -9.39 22.63
CA GLU A 133 4.91 -10.08 22.73
C GLU A 133 6.03 -9.11 22.40
N GLU A 134 6.93 -8.88 23.35
CA GLU A 134 8.10 -8.05 23.10
C GLU A 134 8.92 -8.62 21.92
N VAL A 135 9.29 -7.72 21.00
CA VAL A 135 10.10 -8.03 19.80
C VAL A 135 11.50 -8.58 20.18
N THR A 136 11.92 -8.44 21.44
CA THR A 136 13.17 -8.95 22.02
C THR A 136 13.20 -10.47 22.15
N THR A 137 12.05 -11.14 22.14
CA THR A 137 11.94 -12.59 22.21
C THR A 137 12.35 -13.27 20.89
N ARG A 138 12.76 -14.55 20.95
CA ARG A 138 13.06 -15.36 19.75
C ARG A 138 11.84 -15.45 18.81
N ALA A 139 10.64 -15.54 19.38
CA ALA A 139 9.36 -15.52 18.66
C ALA A 139 9.12 -14.16 17.97
N GLY A 140 9.40 -13.04 18.65
CA GLY A 140 9.31 -11.69 18.09
C GLY A 140 10.23 -11.46 16.88
N ARG A 141 11.46 -12.02 16.92
CA ARG A 141 12.39 -11.96 15.77
C ARG A 141 11.93 -12.80 14.58
N ALA A 142 11.38 -13.98 14.81
CA ALA A 142 10.83 -14.82 13.75
C ALA A 142 9.64 -14.14 13.07
N LYS A 143 8.71 -13.59 13.85
CA LYS A 143 7.59 -12.78 13.34
C LYS A 143 8.09 -11.60 12.51
N ALA A 144 9.04 -10.81 13.00
CA ALA A 144 9.59 -9.66 12.26
C ALA A 144 10.16 -10.07 10.90
N ARG A 145 10.87 -11.20 10.82
CA ARG A 145 11.39 -11.72 9.55
C ARG A 145 10.27 -12.13 8.58
N SER A 146 9.31 -12.92 9.04
CA SER A 146 8.20 -13.38 8.19
C SER A 146 7.34 -12.22 7.69
N TYR A 147 6.94 -11.31 8.58
CA TYR A 147 6.18 -10.12 8.19
C TYR A 147 7.00 -9.16 7.34
N GLY A 148 8.30 -9.05 7.58
CA GLY A 148 9.20 -8.23 6.77
C GLY A 148 9.29 -8.73 5.34
N VAL A 149 9.59 -10.02 5.12
CA VAL A 149 9.66 -10.62 3.78
C VAL A 149 8.31 -10.53 3.07
N LEU A 150 7.22 -10.91 3.74
CA LEU A 150 5.88 -10.84 3.16
C LEU A 150 5.49 -9.40 2.83
N GLY A 151 5.79 -8.45 3.71
CA GLY A 151 5.52 -7.03 3.53
C GLY A 151 6.33 -6.44 2.37
N GLY A 152 7.60 -6.80 2.27
CA GLY A 152 8.49 -6.42 1.17
C GLY A 152 8.03 -6.95 -0.19
N PHE A 153 7.67 -8.24 -0.25
CA PHE A 153 7.18 -8.86 -1.48
C PHE A 153 5.86 -8.23 -1.93
N THR A 154 4.87 -8.18 -1.03
CA THR A 154 3.53 -7.65 -1.35
C THR A 154 3.55 -6.16 -1.68
N THR A 155 4.42 -5.36 -1.04
CA THR A 155 4.58 -3.96 -1.44
C THR A 155 5.26 -3.83 -2.79
N MET A 156 6.23 -4.67 -3.14
CA MET A 156 6.89 -4.57 -4.45
C MET A 156 5.95 -4.99 -5.58
N VAL A 157 5.28 -6.13 -5.44
CA VAL A 157 4.45 -6.70 -6.51
C VAL A 157 3.11 -6.00 -6.66
N ALA A 158 2.52 -5.54 -5.56
CA ALA A 158 1.14 -5.04 -5.57
C ALA A 158 0.97 -3.69 -4.88
N ASN A 159 2.03 -3.06 -4.33
CA ASN A 159 1.92 -1.92 -3.41
C ASN A 159 1.03 -2.21 -2.17
N ALA A 160 0.88 -3.49 -1.82
CA ALA A 160 -0.05 -3.99 -0.81
C ALA A 160 0.63 -4.32 0.53
N GLY A 161 1.77 -3.70 0.86
CA GLY A 161 2.47 -3.93 2.13
C GLY A 161 1.72 -3.41 3.38
N GLY A 162 0.73 -2.53 3.18
CA GLY A 162 -0.10 -1.90 4.21
C GLY A 162 -0.66 -2.88 5.26
N PRO A 163 -1.48 -3.85 4.86
CA PRO A 163 -2.11 -4.78 5.80
C PRO A 163 -1.09 -5.67 6.53
N VAL A 164 -0.08 -6.18 5.85
CA VAL A 164 0.99 -7.01 6.44
C VAL A 164 1.74 -6.23 7.53
N MET A 165 2.14 -4.99 7.21
CA MET A 165 2.82 -4.11 8.15
C MET A 165 1.92 -3.74 9.34
N SER A 166 0.63 -3.49 9.07
CA SER A 166 -0.36 -3.20 10.10
C SER A 166 -0.50 -4.35 11.08
N MET A 167 -0.50 -5.60 10.61
CA MET A 167 -0.54 -6.78 11.46
C MET A 167 0.68 -6.88 12.35
N TYR A 168 1.87 -6.69 11.79
CA TYR A 168 3.11 -6.75 12.55
C TYR A 168 3.13 -5.73 13.68
N LEU A 169 2.85 -4.44 13.40
CA LEU A 169 2.87 -3.40 14.44
C LEU A 169 1.79 -3.59 15.50
N LEU A 170 0.60 -4.05 15.10
CA LEU A 170 -0.46 -4.36 16.07
C LEU A 170 -0.06 -5.55 16.95
N SER A 171 0.53 -6.60 16.37
CA SER A 171 1.05 -7.75 17.15
C SER A 171 2.21 -7.37 18.07
N ALA A 172 2.95 -6.31 17.73
CA ALA A 172 4.02 -5.75 18.55
C ALA A 172 3.54 -4.71 19.57
N GLY A 173 2.21 -4.53 19.75
CA GLY A 173 1.64 -3.69 20.81
C GLY A 173 1.72 -2.18 20.56
N PHE A 174 1.89 -1.73 19.32
CA PHE A 174 2.02 -0.30 19.02
C PHE A 174 0.72 0.47 19.29
N ARG A 175 0.82 1.53 20.10
CA ARG A 175 -0.27 2.51 20.29
C ARG A 175 -0.50 3.32 19.00
N LYS A 176 -1.71 3.85 18.81
CA LYS A 176 -2.16 4.53 17.57
C LYS A 176 -1.14 5.52 16.98
N LEU A 177 -0.61 6.46 17.78
CA LEU A 177 0.32 7.48 17.27
C LEU A 177 1.68 6.87 16.88
N SER A 178 2.20 5.93 17.68
CA SER A 178 3.44 5.23 17.37
C SER A 178 3.30 4.32 16.16
N PHE A 179 2.13 3.69 16.00
CA PHE A 179 1.77 2.90 14.82
C PHE A 179 1.79 3.77 13.56
N LEU A 180 1.12 4.93 13.59
CA LEU A 180 1.04 5.87 12.46
C LEU A 180 2.44 6.42 12.11
N GLY A 181 3.19 6.90 13.11
CA GLY A 181 4.53 7.45 12.91
C GLY A 181 5.53 6.42 12.38
N THR A 182 5.52 5.20 12.92
CA THR A 182 6.41 4.11 12.48
C THR A 182 6.03 3.62 11.07
N SER A 183 4.73 3.46 10.78
CA SER A 183 4.26 3.09 9.43
C SER A 183 4.61 4.15 8.38
N ALA A 184 4.49 5.43 8.72
CA ALA A 184 4.80 6.52 7.79
C ALA A 184 6.28 6.48 7.35
N TRP A 185 7.20 6.35 8.30
CA TRP A 185 8.62 6.20 7.98
C TRP A 185 8.93 4.89 7.27
N PHE A 186 8.31 3.79 7.68
CA PHE A 186 8.46 2.50 7.02
C PHE A 186 8.12 2.60 5.53
N PHE A 187 6.92 3.09 5.19
CA PHE A 187 6.48 3.17 3.80
C PHE A 187 7.30 4.19 3.01
N LEU A 188 7.65 5.34 3.59
CA LEU A 188 8.52 6.30 2.91
C LEU A 188 9.86 5.67 2.52
N ILE A 189 10.54 5.01 3.46
CA ILE A 189 11.87 4.42 3.23
C ILE A 189 11.78 3.27 2.22
N VAL A 190 10.81 2.37 2.39
CA VAL A 190 10.66 1.20 1.51
C VAL A 190 10.20 1.59 0.12
N ASN A 191 9.28 2.54 -0.01
CA ASN A 191 8.84 3.03 -1.31
C ASN A 191 9.95 3.83 -2.00
N ALA A 192 10.73 4.62 -1.26
CA ALA A 192 11.89 5.30 -1.82
C ALA A 192 12.95 4.29 -2.30
N SER A 193 13.21 3.23 -1.54
CA SER A 193 14.16 2.19 -1.95
C SER A 193 13.67 1.38 -3.17
N LYS A 194 12.36 1.36 -3.44
CA LYS A 194 11.78 0.70 -4.61
C LYS A 194 12.00 1.46 -5.92
N VAL A 195 12.10 2.79 -5.87
CA VAL A 195 12.25 3.65 -7.06
C VAL A 195 13.33 3.16 -8.03
N PRO A 196 14.58 2.88 -7.63
CA PRO A 196 15.60 2.41 -8.56
C PRO A 196 15.23 1.06 -9.22
N PHE A 197 14.58 0.16 -8.48
CA PHE A 197 14.12 -1.13 -9.05
C PHE A 197 12.97 -0.93 -10.02
N SER A 198 11.99 -0.08 -9.68
CA SER A 198 10.84 0.21 -10.55
C SER A 198 11.27 0.94 -11.83
N VAL A 199 12.22 1.87 -11.75
CA VAL A 199 12.82 2.52 -12.93
C VAL A 199 13.63 1.51 -13.76
N GLY A 200 14.47 0.70 -13.12
CA GLY A 200 15.26 -0.33 -13.81
C GLY A 200 14.43 -1.41 -14.50
N LEU A 201 13.21 -1.68 -13.98
CA LEU A 201 12.23 -2.57 -14.58
C LEU A 201 11.38 -1.92 -15.69
N GLY A 202 11.57 -0.62 -15.95
CA GLY A 202 10.76 0.15 -16.90
C GLY A 202 9.31 0.36 -16.45
N LEU A 203 9.01 0.25 -15.15
CA LEU A 203 7.67 0.46 -14.60
C LEU A 203 7.37 1.96 -14.38
N ILE A 204 8.41 2.78 -14.27
CA ILE A 204 8.34 4.23 -14.16
C ILE A 204 9.08 4.82 -15.35
N ASP A 205 8.37 5.61 -16.16
CA ASP A 205 8.90 6.30 -17.33
C ASP A 205 8.41 7.76 -17.37
N GLY A 206 8.87 8.54 -18.35
CA GLY A 206 8.50 9.96 -18.47
C GLY A 206 6.99 10.19 -18.65
N HIS A 207 6.29 9.30 -19.34
CA HIS A 207 4.85 9.39 -19.55
C HIS A 207 4.07 9.02 -18.29
N SER A 208 4.55 8.02 -17.54
CA SER A 208 3.95 7.65 -16.25
C SER A 208 4.09 8.80 -15.25
N LEU A 209 5.25 9.46 -15.21
CA LEU A 209 5.49 10.61 -14.32
C LEU A 209 4.61 11.82 -14.63
N LEU A 210 4.25 12.06 -15.90
CA LEU A 210 3.29 13.11 -16.26
C LEU A 210 1.89 12.81 -15.75
N LEU A 211 1.45 11.55 -15.88
CA LEU A 211 0.19 11.09 -15.28
C LEU A 211 0.24 11.20 -13.75
N ASP A 212 1.34 10.79 -13.13
CA ASP A 212 1.54 10.88 -11.68
C ASP A 212 1.53 12.32 -11.20
N ALA A 213 2.10 13.26 -11.94
CA ALA A 213 2.06 14.68 -11.59
C ALA A 213 0.63 15.22 -11.57
N ALA A 214 -0.20 14.83 -12.55
CA ALA A 214 -1.62 15.19 -12.57
C ALA A 214 -2.40 14.55 -11.42
N LEU A 215 -2.16 13.25 -11.16
CA LEU A 215 -2.85 12.50 -10.10
C LEU A 215 -2.38 12.90 -8.69
N ALA A 216 -1.15 13.36 -8.52
CA ALA A 216 -0.60 13.83 -7.24
C ALA A 216 -1.39 15.02 -6.68
N LEU A 217 -1.98 15.86 -7.54
CA LEU A 217 -2.87 16.94 -7.14
C LEU A 217 -4.11 16.45 -6.38
N PHE A 218 -4.54 15.21 -6.60
CA PHE A 218 -5.66 14.58 -5.90
C PHE A 218 -5.24 13.87 -4.61
N VAL A 219 -3.98 13.43 -4.51
CA VAL A 219 -3.42 12.83 -3.28
C VAL A 219 -3.44 13.83 -2.12
N ILE A 220 -3.09 15.10 -2.38
CA ILE A 220 -3.02 16.16 -1.37
C ILE A 220 -4.37 16.41 -0.66
N PRO A 221 -5.48 16.73 -1.38
CA PRO A 221 -6.77 16.94 -0.74
C PRO A 221 -7.28 15.65 -0.08
N GLY A 222 -7.03 14.48 -0.68
CA GLY A 222 -7.33 13.18 -0.06
C GLY A 222 -6.67 13.02 1.31
N ALA A 223 -5.39 13.37 1.43
CA ALA A 223 -4.65 13.35 2.69
C ALA A 223 -5.18 14.35 3.72
N TYR A 224 -5.58 15.55 3.28
CA TYR A 224 -6.19 16.53 4.18
C TYR A 224 -7.56 16.06 4.70
N LEU A 225 -8.40 15.53 3.81
CA LEU A 225 -9.70 14.93 4.16
C LEU A 225 -9.54 13.77 5.14
N GLY A 226 -8.56 12.89 4.91
CA GLY A 226 -8.26 11.79 5.81
C GLY A 226 -7.93 12.26 7.23
N LYS A 227 -7.05 13.26 7.35
CA LYS A 227 -6.68 13.85 8.65
C LYS A 227 -7.89 14.38 9.42
N ILE A 228 -8.83 15.05 8.74
CA ILE A 228 -10.04 15.59 9.38
C ILE A 228 -11.03 14.46 9.72
N ALA A 229 -11.23 13.54 8.78
CA ALA A 229 -12.28 12.53 8.86
C ALA A 229 -11.93 11.36 9.80
N VAL A 230 -10.65 11.15 10.15
CA VAL A 230 -10.22 10.05 11.04
C VAL A 230 -10.91 10.07 12.42
N HIS A 231 -11.42 11.23 12.86
CA HIS A 231 -12.16 11.37 14.12
C HIS A 231 -13.68 11.30 13.96
N ARG A 232 -14.20 11.31 12.72
CA ARG A 232 -15.64 11.42 12.41
C ARG A 232 -16.20 10.18 11.69
N ILE A 233 -15.36 9.32 11.15
CA ILE A 233 -15.79 8.17 10.37
C ILE A 233 -16.25 7.01 11.27
N ASN A 234 -17.39 6.42 10.91
CA ASN A 234 -17.78 5.13 11.46
C ASN A 234 -16.84 4.04 10.93
N GLN A 235 -15.88 3.65 11.78
CA GLN A 235 -14.84 2.68 11.44
C GLN A 235 -15.41 1.34 10.94
N ARG A 236 -16.54 0.88 11.52
CA ARG A 236 -17.13 -0.41 11.15
C ARG A 236 -17.69 -0.40 9.73
N LEU A 237 -18.41 0.66 9.36
CA LEU A 237 -19.00 0.82 8.04
C LEU A 237 -17.91 1.01 6.98
N PHE A 238 -16.96 1.90 7.25
CA PHE A 238 -15.86 2.18 6.33
C PHE A 238 -15.06 0.92 5.98
N GLU A 239 -14.66 0.15 6.99
CA GLU A 239 -13.91 -1.09 6.76
C GLU A 239 -14.74 -2.13 5.98
N ARG A 240 -16.06 -2.24 6.21
CA ARG A 240 -16.91 -3.14 5.42
C ARG A 240 -16.94 -2.75 3.94
N LEU A 241 -17.07 -1.45 3.65
CA LEU A 241 -17.06 -0.94 2.28
C LEU A 241 -15.71 -1.19 1.61
N VAL A 242 -14.61 -0.93 2.31
CA VAL A 242 -13.25 -1.19 1.80
C VAL A 242 -13.03 -2.67 1.51
N ILE A 243 -13.42 -3.56 2.41
CA ILE A 243 -13.29 -5.01 2.21
C ILE A 243 -14.14 -5.46 1.01
N ALA A 244 -15.40 -5.01 0.93
CA ALA A 244 -16.28 -5.35 -0.20
C ALA A 244 -15.68 -4.88 -1.54
N ALA A 245 -15.24 -3.62 -1.63
CA ALA A 245 -14.61 -3.09 -2.82
C ALA A 245 -13.30 -3.80 -3.17
N THR A 246 -12.49 -4.17 -2.17
CA THR A 246 -11.25 -4.92 -2.36
C THR A 246 -11.53 -6.31 -2.91
N VAL A 247 -12.54 -7.02 -2.37
CA VAL A 247 -12.94 -8.35 -2.85
C VAL A 247 -13.46 -8.27 -4.27
N VAL A 248 -14.35 -7.30 -4.58
CA VAL A 248 -14.88 -7.12 -5.93
C VAL A 248 -13.75 -6.84 -6.93
N GLY A 249 -12.86 -5.90 -6.62
CA GLY A 249 -11.73 -5.57 -7.48
C GLY A 249 -10.75 -6.74 -7.64
N ALA A 250 -10.48 -7.48 -6.58
CA ALA A 250 -9.60 -8.64 -6.64
C ALA A 250 -10.19 -9.80 -7.46
N VAL A 251 -11.49 -10.08 -7.32
CA VAL A 251 -12.20 -11.07 -8.14
C VAL A 251 -12.20 -10.64 -9.60
N GLN A 252 -12.47 -9.37 -9.90
CA GLN A 252 -12.40 -8.84 -11.26
C GLN A 252 -11.02 -9.03 -11.89
N LEU A 253 -9.93 -8.79 -11.13
CA LEU A 253 -8.57 -9.00 -11.63
C LEU A 253 -8.27 -10.47 -11.93
N LEU A 254 -8.85 -11.41 -11.16
CA LEU A 254 -8.65 -12.85 -11.36
C LEU A 254 -9.50 -13.44 -12.49
N LEU A 255 -10.63 -12.82 -12.84
CA LEU A 255 -11.53 -13.29 -13.90
C LEU A 255 -11.22 -12.70 -15.28
N ARG A 256 -10.32 -11.71 -15.36
CA ARG A 256 -9.84 -11.08 -16.60
C ARG A 256 -8.51 -11.69 -17.04
#